data_AF-A0A061P928-F1
#
_entry.id   AF-A0A061P928-F1
#
_cell.length_a   1.000
_cell.length_b   1.000
_cell.length_c   1.000
_cell.angle_alpha   90.00
_cell.angle_beta   90.00
_cell.angle_gamma   90.00
#
_symmetry.space_group_name_H-M   'P 1'
#
loop_
_entity.id
_entity.type
_entity.pdbx_description
1 polymer ?
#
loop_
_entity_poly.entity_id
_entity_poly.type
_entity_poly.pdbx_seq_one_letter_code
_entity_poly.pdbx_strand_id
1 'polypeptide(L)'
;MHIIQDLIPASARNRPGIKQTPRKIVVHETANTSRGANAAMHGRYVRGQDARNRSVSWHYSVDEAEIRQHLPDTERGWHAGSGNVDSIGIELCVNIDGNWAQTKRKGQQLIAFLIKNWGISLIEVTTHQQETGKNCPANLLREGFAAFKAGIGVLEQVKSETIEDEEVYVMLDADFASNNKAIEDVVRRYGVSDMEGKLKEGKLKQSDLFGTLAKAAMANGSSRRNPSDAHAGSVKKAEDKGVMSGRPGEYLTREQLASVLDRTGNLD
;
A
#
# COMPACT_ATOMS: atom_id res chain seq x y z
N MET A 1 0.77 -10.24 9.23
CA MET A 1 -0.10 -10.14 8.03
C MET A 1 -1.17 -11.20 8.15
N HIS A 2 -2.44 -10.83 7.99
CA HIS A 2 -3.55 -11.79 8.10
C HIS A 2 -3.87 -12.38 6.73
N ILE A 3 -3.80 -13.71 6.61
CA ILE A 3 -4.10 -14.48 5.39
C ILE A 3 -5.21 -15.46 5.75
N ILE A 4 -6.32 -15.41 5.02
CA ILE A 4 -7.44 -16.33 5.22
C ILE A 4 -7.16 -17.61 4.42
N GLN A 5 -7.07 -18.73 5.12
CA GLN A 5 -6.95 -20.05 4.48
C GLN A 5 -8.30 -20.43 3.86
N ASP A 6 -8.31 -20.63 2.55
CA ASP A 6 -9.51 -20.92 1.78
C ASP A 6 -9.20 -21.94 0.66
N LEU A 7 -8.55 -23.03 1.09
CA LEU A 7 -7.86 -24.00 0.25
C LEU A 7 -8.81 -24.79 -0.66
N ILE A 8 -8.34 -25.07 -1.87
CA ILE A 8 -8.97 -26.02 -2.78
C ILE A 8 -8.86 -27.43 -2.18
N PRO A 9 -9.94 -28.25 -2.20
CA PRO A 9 -9.87 -29.62 -1.71
C PRO A 9 -8.77 -30.42 -2.40
N ALA A 10 -8.02 -31.23 -1.64
CA ALA A 10 -6.91 -32.03 -2.17
C ALA A 10 -7.32 -33.00 -3.29
N SER A 11 -8.60 -33.40 -3.33
CA SER A 11 -9.17 -34.26 -4.38
C SER A 11 -9.59 -33.53 -5.65
N ALA A 12 -9.51 -32.19 -5.70
CA ALA A 12 -9.96 -31.42 -6.84
C ALA A 12 -8.95 -31.46 -8.00
N ARG A 13 -9.42 -31.60 -9.24
CA ARG A 13 -8.56 -31.72 -10.44
C ARG A 13 -7.66 -30.50 -10.69
N ASN A 14 -8.07 -29.32 -10.25
CA ASN A 14 -7.27 -28.10 -10.34
C ASN A 14 -6.29 -27.92 -9.17
N ARG A 15 -6.19 -28.87 -8.24
CA ARG A 15 -5.11 -28.96 -7.25
C ARG A 15 -4.28 -30.22 -7.57
N PRO A 16 -3.19 -30.09 -8.32
CA PRO A 16 -2.48 -31.27 -8.85
C PRO A 16 -1.72 -32.07 -7.79
N GLY A 17 -1.53 -31.55 -6.58
CA GLY A 17 -0.77 -32.21 -5.52
C GLY A 17 0.72 -32.38 -5.82
N ILE A 18 1.22 -31.72 -6.88
CA ILE A 18 2.64 -31.73 -7.25
C ILE A 18 3.38 -30.82 -6.29
N LYS A 19 4.32 -31.40 -5.53
CA LYS A 19 5.18 -30.65 -4.61
C LYS A 19 6.13 -29.73 -5.37
N GLN A 20 6.40 -28.57 -4.81
CA GLN A 20 7.37 -27.60 -5.30
C GLN A 20 8.10 -26.91 -4.14
N THR A 21 9.27 -26.36 -4.44
CA THR A 21 9.92 -25.35 -3.58
C THR A 21 9.86 -24.04 -4.36
N PRO A 22 9.05 -23.06 -3.95
CA PRO A 22 8.85 -21.86 -4.73
C PRO A 22 10.14 -21.05 -4.83
N ARG A 23 10.53 -20.70 -6.06
CA ARG A 23 11.70 -19.87 -6.38
C ARG A 23 11.32 -18.58 -7.10
N LYS A 24 10.05 -18.44 -7.48
CA LYS A 24 9.50 -17.36 -8.30
C LYS A 24 8.12 -16.96 -7.81
N ILE A 25 7.73 -15.70 -8.04
CA ILE A 25 6.35 -15.24 -7.84
C ILE A 25 5.85 -14.69 -9.17
N VAL A 26 4.69 -15.17 -9.63
CA VAL A 26 4.03 -14.69 -10.86
C VAL A 26 2.81 -13.86 -10.48
N VAL A 27 2.87 -12.58 -10.80
CA VAL A 27 1.78 -11.63 -10.53
C VAL A 27 0.78 -11.62 -11.68
N HIS A 28 -0.50 -11.66 -11.33
CA HIS A 28 -1.65 -11.63 -12.23
C HIS A 28 -2.64 -10.55 -11.80
N GLU A 29 -3.53 -10.21 -12.72
CA GLU A 29 -4.77 -9.50 -12.43
C GLU A 29 -5.95 -10.35 -12.90
N THR A 30 -7.01 -10.33 -12.10
CA THR A 30 -8.22 -11.13 -12.35
C THR A 30 -8.92 -10.79 -13.67
N ALA A 31 -8.65 -9.60 -14.22
CA ALA A 31 -9.34 -8.99 -15.37
C ALA A 31 -10.88 -8.90 -15.21
N ASN A 32 -11.38 -9.11 -13.98
CA ASN A 32 -12.80 -9.12 -13.68
C ASN A 32 -13.18 -7.84 -12.95
N THR A 33 -13.64 -6.85 -13.71
CA THR A 33 -14.06 -5.54 -13.18
C THR A 33 -15.48 -5.54 -12.61
N SER A 34 -16.17 -6.68 -12.64
CA SER A 34 -17.55 -6.79 -12.15
C SER A 34 -17.64 -6.42 -10.68
N ARG A 35 -18.72 -5.74 -10.29
CA ARG A 35 -19.02 -5.46 -8.88
C ARG A 35 -19.04 -6.75 -8.06
N GLY A 36 -18.35 -6.76 -6.92
CA GLY A 36 -18.25 -7.91 -6.03
C GLY A 36 -17.29 -9.01 -6.49
N ALA A 37 -16.52 -8.80 -7.58
CA ALA A 37 -15.48 -9.73 -8.03
C ALA A 37 -14.18 -9.64 -7.17
N ASN A 38 -14.36 -9.69 -5.85
CA ASN A 38 -13.33 -9.55 -4.83
C ASN A 38 -12.61 -10.89 -4.54
N ALA A 39 -11.70 -10.92 -3.56
CA ALA A 39 -10.92 -12.11 -3.23
C ALA A 39 -11.79 -13.27 -2.72
N ALA A 40 -12.83 -12.97 -1.93
CA ALA A 40 -13.81 -13.98 -1.49
C ALA A 40 -14.55 -14.63 -2.66
N MET A 41 -14.95 -13.84 -3.66
CA MET A 41 -15.59 -14.36 -4.87
C MET A 41 -14.64 -15.28 -5.64
N HIS A 42 -13.41 -14.84 -5.88
CA HIS A 42 -12.40 -15.65 -6.57
C HIS A 42 -12.06 -16.94 -5.81
N GLY A 43 -12.05 -16.91 -4.47
CA GLY A 43 -11.95 -18.13 -3.65
C GLY A 43 -13.10 -19.11 -3.91
N ARG A 44 -14.35 -18.64 -3.92
CA ARG A 44 -15.50 -19.49 -4.27
C ARG A 44 -15.38 -20.05 -5.69
N TYR A 45 -14.96 -19.23 -6.64
CA TYR A 45 -14.78 -19.63 -8.05
C TYR A 45 -13.72 -20.73 -8.18
N VAL A 46 -12.52 -20.54 -7.63
CA VAL A 46 -11.41 -21.49 -7.83
C VAL A 46 -11.67 -22.84 -7.15
N ARG A 47 -12.53 -22.88 -6.13
CA ARG A 47 -13.02 -24.14 -5.53
C ARG A 47 -14.20 -24.76 -6.29
N GLY A 48 -14.86 -24.00 -7.16
CA GLY A 48 -16.05 -24.39 -7.91
C GLY A 48 -15.78 -25.31 -9.10
N GLN A 49 -16.85 -25.81 -9.71
CA GLN A 49 -16.76 -26.81 -10.78
C GLN A 49 -16.12 -26.28 -12.06
N ASP A 50 -16.36 -25.01 -12.42
CA ASP A 50 -15.80 -24.42 -13.63
C ASP A 50 -14.26 -24.39 -13.60
N ALA A 51 -13.68 -23.88 -12.51
CA ALA A 51 -12.22 -23.86 -12.33
C ALA A 51 -11.60 -25.26 -12.34
N ARG A 52 -12.31 -26.26 -11.77
CA ARG A 52 -11.90 -27.68 -11.82
C ARG A 52 -11.91 -28.24 -13.23
N ASN A 53 -12.94 -27.94 -14.01
CA ASN A 53 -13.07 -28.42 -15.39
C ASN A 53 -11.99 -27.82 -16.30
N ARG A 54 -11.65 -26.56 -16.06
CA ARG A 54 -10.62 -25.83 -16.80
C ARG A 54 -9.20 -26.11 -16.32
N SER A 55 -9.03 -26.85 -15.22
CA SER A 55 -7.76 -27.07 -14.54
C SER A 55 -7.01 -25.76 -14.28
N VAL A 56 -7.69 -24.77 -13.68
CA VAL A 56 -7.08 -23.47 -13.34
C VAL A 56 -7.02 -23.28 -11.83
N SER A 57 -5.88 -22.83 -11.33
CA SER A 57 -5.65 -22.56 -9.92
C SER A 57 -4.41 -21.68 -9.70
N TRP A 58 -4.43 -20.92 -8.61
CA TRP A 58 -3.36 -20.05 -8.16
C TRP A 58 -3.34 -20.04 -6.63
N HIS A 59 -2.29 -19.48 -6.04
CA HIS A 59 -2.06 -19.58 -4.60
C HIS A 59 -2.83 -18.52 -3.83
N TYR A 60 -2.88 -17.28 -4.32
CA TYR A 60 -3.47 -16.16 -3.58
C TYR A 60 -4.39 -15.30 -4.45
N SER A 61 -5.52 -14.88 -3.89
CA SER A 61 -6.30 -13.75 -4.38
C SER A 61 -6.26 -12.60 -3.37
N VAL A 62 -6.06 -11.38 -3.87
CA VAL A 62 -5.88 -10.17 -3.07
C VAL A 62 -6.84 -9.08 -3.53
N ASP A 63 -7.56 -8.47 -2.58
CA ASP A 63 -8.35 -7.25 -2.80
C ASP A 63 -7.98 -6.18 -1.75
N GLU A 64 -8.73 -5.07 -1.71
CA GLU A 64 -8.48 -3.98 -0.77
C GLU A 64 -8.73 -4.35 0.70
N ALA A 65 -9.52 -5.39 0.96
CA ALA A 65 -9.95 -5.79 2.29
C ALA A 65 -9.12 -6.97 2.83
N GLU A 66 -8.89 -8.01 2.03
CA GLU A 66 -8.36 -9.29 2.49
C GLU A 66 -7.44 -9.99 1.47
N ILE A 67 -6.72 -11.00 1.97
CA ILE A 67 -5.91 -11.94 1.19
C ILE A 67 -6.44 -13.34 1.48
N ARG A 68 -6.73 -14.11 0.43
CA ARG A 68 -7.15 -15.51 0.54
C ARG A 68 -6.14 -16.44 -0.11
N GLN A 69 -5.79 -17.51 0.59
CA GLN A 69 -4.91 -18.55 0.09
C GLN A 69 -5.70 -19.78 -0.35
N HIS A 70 -5.45 -20.27 -1.56
CA HIS A 70 -6.18 -21.37 -2.20
C HIS A 70 -5.34 -22.64 -2.38
N LEU A 71 -4.02 -22.50 -2.41
CA LEU A 71 -3.05 -23.59 -2.47
C LEU A 71 -1.93 -23.34 -1.45
N PRO A 72 -1.39 -24.40 -0.83
CA PRO A 72 -0.13 -24.29 -0.10
C PRO A 72 0.98 -23.78 -1.03
N ASP A 73 1.88 -22.95 -0.51
CA ASP A 73 3.03 -22.42 -1.29
C ASP A 73 3.91 -23.53 -1.89
N THR A 74 3.97 -24.68 -1.19
CA THR A 74 4.75 -25.87 -1.56
C THR A 74 4.02 -26.80 -2.54
N GLU A 75 2.87 -26.39 -3.08
CA GLU A 75 2.14 -27.14 -4.11
C GLU A 75 1.99 -26.30 -5.38
N ARG A 76 2.19 -26.93 -6.53
CA ARG A 76 2.04 -26.30 -7.84
C ARG A 76 0.58 -25.92 -8.13
N GLY A 77 0.36 -24.75 -8.71
CA GLY A 77 -0.91 -24.33 -9.31
C GLY A 77 -0.87 -24.33 -10.85
N TRP A 78 -2.03 -24.11 -11.47
CA TRP A 78 -2.19 -23.99 -12.92
C TRP A 78 -2.65 -22.58 -13.31
N HIS A 79 -1.70 -21.65 -13.48
CA HIS A 79 -1.98 -20.23 -13.71
C HIS A 79 -1.16 -19.55 -14.82
N ALA A 80 0.04 -20.05 -15.16
CA ALA A 80 1.00 -19.34 -16.03
C ALA A 80 1.77 -20.22 -17.04
N GLY A 81 1.20 -21.34 -17.49
CA GLY A 81 1.87 -22.19 -18.49
C GLY A 81 3.23 -22.71 -18.00
N SER A 82 4.32 -22.34 -18.66
CA SER A 82 5.70 -22.62 -18.21
C SER A 82 5.99 -22.06 -16.81
N GLY A 83 5.43 -20.89 -16.51
CA GLY A 83 5.52 -20.22 -15.21
C GLY A 83 4.78 -20.93 -14.07
N ASN A 84 4.18 -22.10 -14.29
CA ASN A 84 3.62 -22.92 -13.22
C ASN A 84 4.69 -23.63 -12.36
N VAL A 85 5.89 -23.82 -12.90
CA VAL A 85 6.95 -24.58 -12.21
C VAL A 85 7.60 -23.71 -11.15
N ASP A 86 7.64 -24.21 -9.92
CA ASP A 86 8.33 -23.62 -8.77
C ASP A 86 7.96 -22.15 -8.53
N SER A 87 6.69 -21.82 -8.71
CA SER A 87 6.21 -20.44 -8.56
C SER A 87 4.94 -20.35 -7.72
N ILE A 88 4.77 -19.16 -7.13
CA ILE A 88 3.55 -18.76 -6.42
C ILE A 88 2.77 -17.80 -7.32
N GLY A 89 1.53 -18.17 -7.68
CA GLY A 89 0.61 -17.34 -8.44
C GLY A 89 -0.23 -16.43 -7.54
N ILE A 90 -0.20 -15.13 -7.82
CA ILE A 90 -0.96 -14.11 -7.06
C ILE A 90 -1.89 -13.35 -8.02
N GLU A 91 -3.20 -13.42 -7.76
CA GLU A 91 -4.24 -12.69 -8.49
C GLU A 91 -4.64 -11.41 -7.75
N LEU A 92 -4.43 -10.25 -8.36
CA LEU A 92 -4.91 -8.97 -7.86
C LEU A 92 -6.32 -8.67 -8.39
N CYS A 93 -7.26 -8.38 -7.49
CA CYS A 93 -8.64 -8.06 -7.83
C CYS A 93 -8.77 -6.65 -8.40
N VAL A 94 -9.57 -6.49 -9.46
CA VAL A 94 -9.80 -5.22 -10.17
C VAL A 94 -11.27 -4.84 -10.23
N ASN A 95 -12.09 -5.39 -9.32
CA ASN A 95 -13.53 -5.14 -9.23
C ASN A 95 -13.82 -3.65 -9.03
N ILE A 96 -14.83 -3.13 -9.74
CA ILE A 96 -15.15 -1.69 -9.80
C ILE A 96 -15.54 -1.08 -8.44
N ASP A 97 -16.02 -1.90 -7.51
CA ASP A 97 -16.37 -1.50 -6.15
C ASP A 97 -15.23 -1.66 -5.15
N GLY A 98 -14.07 -2.14 -5.60
CA GLY A 98 -12.85 -2.25 -4.80
C GLY A 98 -11.95 -1.02 -4.91
N ASN A 99 -10.87 -1.00 -4.12
CA ASN A 99 -9.88 0.07 -4.14
C ASN A 99 -8.55 -0.45 -4.71
N TRP A 100 -8.32 -0.21 -6.01
CA TRP A 100 -7.13 -0.70 -6.72
C TRP A 100 -5.80 -0.31 -6.06
N ALA A 101 -5.67 0.91 -5.54
CA ALA A 101 -4.45 1.35 -4.87
C ALA A 101 -4.18 0.56 -3.59
N GLN A 102 -5.22 0.27 -2.81
CA GLN A 102 -5.12 -0.58 -1.63
C GLN A 102 -4.84 -2.04 -1.99
N THR A 103 -5.49 -2.59 -3.03
CA THR A 103 -5.20 -3.93 -3.55
C THR A 103 -3.73 -4.07 -3.94
N LYS A 104 -3.18 -3.11 -4.70
CA LYS A 104 -1.75 -3.09 -5.05
C LYS A 104 -0.86 -3.10 -3.81
N ARG A 105 -1.12 -2.22 -2.84
CA ARG A 105 -0.34 -2.13 -1.60
C ARG A 105 -0.37 -3.44 -0.82
N LYS A 106 -1.55 -4.06 -0.70
CA LYS A 106 -1.71 -5.34 -0.01
C LYS A 106 -1.02 -6.48 -0.77
N GLY A 107 -1.07 -6.45 -2.11
CA GLY A 107 -0.31 -7.34 -2.98
C GLY A 107 1.20 -7.21 -2.78
N GLN A 108 1.73 -5.99 -2.70
CA GLN A 108 3.15 -5.74 -2.40
C GLN A 108 3.54 -6.28 -1.01
N GLN A 109 2.70 -6.07 0.01
CA GLN A 109 2.91 -6.62 1.35
C GLN A 109 2.95 -8.15 1.36
N LEU A 110 2.07 -8.79 0.59
CA LEU A 110 2.06 -10.24 0.42
C LEU A 110 3.34 -10.73 -0.25
N ILE A 111 3.75 -10.08 -1.35
CA ILE A 111 4.96 -10.49 -2.08
C ILE A 111 6.20 -10.32 -1.21
N ALA A 112 6.33 -9.21 -0.48
CA ALA A 112 7.47 -8.99 0.44
C ALA A 112 7.53 -10.07 1.55
N PHE A 113 6.38 -10.48 2.08
CA PHE A 113 6.30 -11.58 3.04
C PHE A 113 6.75 -12.92 2.42
N LEU A 114 6.31 -13.22 1.20
CA LEU A 114 6.68 -14.47 0.51
C LEU A 114 8.16 -14.51 0.12
N ILE A 115 8.70 -13.39 -0.35
CA ILE A 115 10.14 -13.21 -0.60
C ILE A 115 10.94 -13.59 0.63
N LYS A 116 10.59 -13.00 1.79
CA LYS A 116 11.29 -13.27 3.06
C LYS A 116 11.17 -14.73 3.49
N ASN A 117 9.98 -15.31 3.40
CA ASN A 117 9.73 -16.67 3.88
C ASN A 117 10.41 -17.74 3.02
N TRP A 118 10.55 -17.50 1.72
CA TRP A 118 11.06 -18.49 0.76
C TRP A 118 12.45 -18.16 0.21
N GLY A 119 13.04 -17.01 0.58
CA GLY A 119 14.33 -16.57 0.07
C GLY A 119 14.31 -16.26 -1.44
N ILE A 120 13.17 -15.79 -1.96
CA ILE A 120 12.98 -15.48 -3.38
C ILE A 120 13.53 -14.08 -3.65
N SER A 121 14.42 -13.91 -4.63
CA SER A 121 14.91 -12.57 -4.98
C SER A 121 13.83 -11.71 -5.62
N LEU A 122 13.85 -10.40 -5.39
CA LEU A 122 12.91 -9.46 -6.03
C LEU A 122 12.96 -9.54 -7.57
N ILE A 123 14.09 -9.94 -8.17
CA ILE A 123 14.19 -10.15 -9.63
C ILE A 123 13.27 -11.28 -10.11
N GLU A 124 13.03 -12.29 -9.27
CA GLU A 124 12.16 -13.45 -9.52
C GLU A 124 10.67 -13.15 -9.25
N VAL A 125 10.31 -11.89 -9.00
CA VAL A 125 8.92 -11.42 -9.09
C VAL A 125 8.65 -11.02 -10.54
N THR A 126 7.90 -11.85 -11.24
CA THR A 126 7.58 -11.70 -12.67
C THR A 126 6.08 -11.51 -12.88
N THR A 127 5.70 -11.27 -14.13
CA THR A 127 4.32 -11.18 -14.60
C THR A 127 3.95 -12.41 -15.42
N HIS A 128 2.65 -12.71 -15.52
CA HIS A 128 2.19 -13.72 -16.48
C HIS A 128 2.64 -13.40 -17.92
N GLN A 129 2.70 -12.12 -18.30
CA GLN A 129 3.24 -11.72 -19.60
C GLN A 129 4.68 -12.19 -19.83
N GLN A 130 5.54 -12.07 -18.82
CA GLN A 130 6.92 -12.53 -18.94
C GLN A 130 7.02 -14.07 -19.06
N GLU A 131 6.06 -14.80 -18.48
CA GLU A 131 6.05 -16.27 -18.55
C GLU A 131 5.43 -16.81 -19.85
N THR A 132 4.41 -16.15 -20.42
CA THR A 132 3.63 -16.69 -21.56
C THR A 132 3.35 -15.73 -22.70
N GLY A 133 3.64 -14.44 -22.56
CA GLY A 133 3.29 -13.38 -23.50
C GLY A 133 1.87 -12.81 -23.33
N LYS A 134 1.03 -13.39 -22.46
CA LYS A 134 -0.33 -12.87 -22.18
C LYS A 134 -0.25 -11.45 -21.60
N ASN A 135 -1.07 -10.50 -22.07
CA ASN A 135 -1.15 -9.15 -21.48
C ASN A 135 -1.80 -9.17 -20.07
N CYS A 136 -1.03 -9.60 -19.07
CA CYS A 136 -1.44 -9.77 -17.68
C CYS A 136 -0.19 -9.64 -16.79
N PRO A 137 -0.21 -8.84 -15.71
CA PRO A 137 -1.29 -8.03 -15.17
C PRO A 137 -1.49 -6.71 -15.95
N ALA A 138 -2.66 -6.50 -16.56
CA ALA A 138 -2.84 -5.47 -17.59
C ALA A 138 -2.72 -4.03 -17.05
N ASN A 139 -3.30 -3.73 -15.87
CA ASN A 139 -3.20 -2.39 -15.28
C ASN A 139 -1.79 -2.10 -14.77
N LEU A 140 -1.16 -3.05 -14.07
CA LEU A 140 0.23 -2.92 -13.63
C LEU A 140 1.21 -2.76 -14.79
N LEU A 141 1.01 -3.47 -15.91
CA LEU A 141 1.83 -3.29 -17.11
C LEU A 141 1.68 -1.89 -17.68
N ARG A 142 0.44 -1.37 -17.75
CA ARG A 142 0.13 0.00 -18.22
C ARG A 142 0.67 1.09 -17.29
N GLU A 143 0.63 0.86 -15.97
CA GLU A 143 1.13 1.78 -14.95
C GLU A 143 2.66 1.69 -14.74
N GLY A 144 3.28 0.65 -15.30
CA GLY A 144 4.70 0.35 -15.12
C GLY A 144 4.95 -0.67 -14.00
N PHE A 145 5.18 -1.94 -14.39
CA PHE A 145 5.41 -3.02 -13.43
C PHE A 145 6.67 -2.81 -12.57
N ALA A 146 7.67 -2.09 -13.10
CA ALA A 146 8.86 -1.72 -12.34
C ALA A 146 8.53 -0.85 -11.11
N ALA A 147 7.57 0.09 -11.22
CA ALA A 147 7.14 0.92 -10.11
C ALA A 147 6.40 0.08 -9.04
N PHE A 148 5.60 -0.88 -9.47
CA PHE A 148 4.99 -1.85 -8.55
C PHE A 148 6.06 -2.67 -7.80
N LYS A 149 7.08 -3.18 -8.51
CA LYS A 149 8.19 -3.90 -7.89
C LYS A 149 9.01 -3.04 -6.92
N ALA A 150 9.24 -1.77 -7.24
CA ALA A 150 9.94 -0.84 -6.36
C ALA A 150 9.23 -0.69 -5.00
N GLY A 151 7.89 -0.63 -5.00
CA GLY A 151 7.11 -0.58 -3.75
C GLY A 151 7.16 -1.86 -2.90
N ILE A 152 7.63 -2.99 -3.44
CA ILE A 152 7.90 -4.21 -2.68
C ILE A 152 9.23 -4.06 -1.90
N GLY A 153 10.29 -3.57 -2.56
CA GLY A 153 11.62 -3.41 -1.97
C GLY A 153 11.67 -2.43 -0.81
N VAL A 154 10.84 -1.38 -0.83
CA VAL A 154 10.69 -0.44 0.29
C VAL A 154 10.16 -1.14 1.55
N LEU A 155 9.29 -2.16 1.40
CA LEU A 155 8.75 -2.91 2.54
C LEU A 155 9.76 -3.92 3.13
N GLU A 156 10.75 -4.37 2.34
CA GLU A 156 11.86 -5.17 2.85
C GLU A 156 12.84 -4.34 3.67
N GLN A 157 13.24 -3.17 3.16
CA GLN A 157 14.17 -2.27 3.87
C GLN A 157 13.59 -1.80 5.22
N VAL A 158 12.28 -1.55 5.28
CA VAL A 158 11.57 -1.17 6.52
C VAL A 158 11.46 -2.33 7.54
N LYS A 159 11.73 -3.58 7.16
CA LYS A 159 11.68 -4.75 8.06
C LYS A 159 13.02 -5.41 8.35
N SER A 160 14.04 -5.21 7.52
CA SER A 160 15.39 -5.73 7.75
C SER A 160 16.22 -4.86 8.69
N GLU A 161 15.83 -3.61 8.89
CA GLU A 161 16.27 -2.81 10.03
C GLU A 161 15.37 -3.14 11.22
N THR A 162 15.68 -4.21 11.96
CA THR A 162 15.31 -4.27 13.37
C THR A 162 16.14 -3.23 14.10
N ILE A 163 15.69 -1.99 14.06
CA ILE A 163 15.97 -1.05 15.15
C ILE A 163 14.82 -1.29 16.11
N GLU A 164 15.12 -1.66 17.35
CA GLU A 164 14.16 -1.53 18.46
C GLU A 164 13.45 -0.19 18.27
N ASP A 165 12.11 -0.14 18.30
CA ASP A 165 11.31 1.09 18.08
C ASP A 165 12.09 2.31 18.56
N GLU A 166 12.78 3.01 17.64
CA GLU A 166 13.63 4.11 18.04
C GLU A 166 12.65 5.23 18.34
N GLU A 167 12.35 5.38 19.63
CA GLU A 167 11.40 6.37 20.10
C GLU A 167 12.01 7.73 19.80
N VAL A 168 11.61 8.32 18.66
CA VAL A 168 12.07 9.65 18.28
C VAL A 168 11.33 10.65 19.15
N TYR A 169 12.11 11.30 20.01
CA TYR A 169 11.63 12.32 20.91
C TYR A 169 11.81 13.72 20.31
N VAL A 170 10.84 14.59 20.58
CA VAL A 170 10.88 15.98 20.18
C VAL A 170 11.93 16.69 21.02
N MET A 171 12.99 17.14 20.36
CA MET A 171 13.99 18.01 20.95
C MET A 171 13.75 19.43 20.43
N LEU A 172 13.46 20.35 21.33
CA LEU A 172 13.42 21.78 21.00
C LEU A 172 14.86 22.29 20.98
N ASP A 173 15.41 22.51 19.80
CA ASP A 173 16.77 23.04 19.63
C ASP A 173 16.76 24.55 19.35
N ALA A 174 17.93 25.18 19.42
CA ALA A 174 18.09 26.61 19.14
C ALA A 174 17.98 26.93 17.63
N ASP A 175 18.22 25.94 16.77
CA ASP A 175 18.22 26.10 15.31
C ASP A 175 16.79 26.27 14.75
N PHE A 176 15.77 25.79 15.49
CA PHE A 176 14.35 26.00 15.21
C PHE A 176 13.63 26.91 16.22
N ALA A 177 14.37 27.75 16.98
CA ALA A 177 13.85 28.59 18.07
C ALA A 177 12.60 29.42 17.71
N SER A 178 12.45 29.84 16.44
CA SER A 178 11.29 30.60 15.96
C SER A 178 9.97 29.82 16.02
N ASN A 179 10.03 28.48 15.98
CA ASN A 179 8.87 27.58 15.98
C ASN A 179 8.63 26.91 17.34
N ASN A 180 9.63 26.89 18.24
CA ASN A 180 9.52 26.23 19.53
C ASN A 180 8.34 26.75 20.35
N LYS A 181 8.15 28.08 20.40
CA LYS A 181 7.02 28.70 21.11
C LYS A 181 5.66 28.33 20.51
N ALA A 182 5.59 28.12 19.20
CA ALA A 182 4.36 27.70 18.53
C ALA A 182 4.04 26.22 18.82
N ILE A 183 5.06 25.37 18.90
CA ILE A 183 4.94 23.96 19.30
C ILE A 183 4.50 23.87 20.76
N GLU A 184 5.14 24.62 21.66
CA GLU A 184 4.75 24.73 23.07
C GLU A 184 3.30 25.19 23.22
N ASP A 185 2.88 26.22 22.48
CA ASP A 185 1.52 26.74 22.51
C ASP A 185 0.48 25.72 22.02
N VAL A 186 0.82 24.94 20.98
CA VAL A 186 -0.06 23.88 20.46
C VAL A 186 -0.16 22.73 21.45
N VAL A 187 0.95 22.26 22.01
CA VAL A 187 0.95 21.18 23.01
C VAL A 187 0.20 21.60 24.27
N ARG A 188 0.42 22.83 24.76
CA ARG A 188 -0.31 23.38 25.91
C ARG A 188 -1.83 23.46 25.69
N ARG A 189 -2.26 23.83 24.47
CA ARG A 189 -3.70 24.04 24.18
C ARG A 189 -4.44 22.76 23.80
N TYR A 190 -3.77 21.85 23.09
CA TYR A 190 -4.43 20.70 22.44
C TYR A 190 -3.89 19.34 22.87
N GLY A 191 -2.72 19.31 23.54
CA GLY A 191 -2.13 18.10 24.08
C GLY A 191 -3.04 17.42 25.11
N VAL A 192 -2.74 16.17 25.40
CA VAL A 192 -3.48 15.36 26.38
C VAL A 192 -2.51 14.80 27.41
N SER A 193 -2.99 14.53 28.62
CA SER A 193 -2.14 14.05 29.72
C SER A 193 -0.96 15.02 29.97
N ASP A 194 0.20 14.53 30.42
CA ASP A 194 1.39 15.33 30.71
C ASP A 194 2.31 15.52 29.48
N MET A 195 1.75 15.91 28.34
CA MET A 195 2.56 16.15 27.14
C MET A 195 3.42 17.42 27.24
N GLU A 196 2.97 18.43 27.99
CA GLU A 196 3.74 19.66 28.21
C GLU A 196 4.99 19.40 29.06
N GLY A 197 4.87 18.60 30.14
CA GLY A 197 6.01 18.17 30.95
C GLY A 197 7.00 17.33 30.12
N LYS A 198 6.49 16.36 29.37
CA LYS A 198 7.30 15.54 28.47
C LYS A 198 8.00 16.36 27.37
N LEU A 199 7.39 17.40 26.84
CA LEU A 199 8.03 18.27 25.84
C LEU A 199 9.20 19.04 26.44
N LYS A 200 9.04 19.60 27.65
CA LYS A 200 10.09 20.32 28.37
C LYS A 200 11.27 19.41 28.74
N GLU A 201 11.00 18.14 29.03
CA GLU A 201 12.02 17.15 29.34
C GLU A 201 12.67 16.50 28.10
N GLY A 202 12.24 16.86 26.88
CA GLY A 202 12.73 16.21 25.65
C GLY A 202 12.31 14.74 25.53
N LYS A 203 11.19 14.37 26.16
CA LYS A 203 10.62 13.01 26.21
C LYS A 203 9.24 12.91 25.57
N LEU A 204 8.80 13.94 24.85
CA LEU A 204 7.56 13.87 24.08
C LEU A 204 7.84 13.14 22.77
N LYS A 205 7.12 12.06 22.48
CA LYS A 205 7.28 11.33 21.22
C LYS A 205 6.82 12.20 20.05
N GLN A 206 7.53 12.12 18.92
CA GLN A 206 7.19 12.89 17.73
C GLN A 206 5.80 12.55 17.18
N SER A 207 5.37 11.28 17.29
CA SER A 207 4.03 10.81 16.91
C SER A 207 2.91 11.47 17.73
N ASP A 208 3.13 11.66 19.03
CA ASP A 208 2.18 12.32 19.93
C ASP A 208 2.04 13.82 19.59
N LEU A 209 3.15 14.47 19.22
CA LEU A 209 3.14 15.85 18.75
C LEU A 209 2.36 15.98 17.42
N PHE A 210 2.55 15.05 16.48
CA PHE A 210 1.79 15.05 15.22
C PHE A 210 0.29 14.89 15.43
N GLY A 211 -0.13 13.98 16.32
CA GLY A 211 -1.53 13.83 16.69
C GLY A 211 -2.10 15.12 17.30
N THR A 212 -1.31 15.81 18.11
CA THR A 212 -1.68 17.08 18.74
C THR A 212 -1.80 18.23 17.73
N LEU A 213 -0.89 18.30 16.75
CA LEU A 213 -0.93 19.27 15.65
C LEU A 213 -2.14 19.04 14.73
N ALA A 214 -2.46 17.78 14.42
CA ALA A 214 -3.65 17.43 13.65
C ALA A 214 -4.92 17.87 14.38
N LYS A 215 -4.99 17.66 15.70
CA LYS A 215 -6.10 18.10 16.55
C LYS A 215 -6.22 19.64 16.58
N ALA A 216 -5.10 20.35 16.67
CA ALA A 216 -5.07 21.82 16.63
C ALA A 216 -5.54 22.38 15.27
N ALA A 217 -5.14 21.74 14.17
CA ALA A 217 -5.54 22.11 12.82
C ALA A 217 -7.04 21.87 12.57
N MET A 218 -7.60 20.80 13.15
CA MET A 218 -9.03 20.50 13.09
C MET A 218 -9.88 21.45 13.95
N ALA A 219 -9.29 22.05 14.99
CA ALA A 219 -9.99 22.94 15.92
C ALA A 219 -10.10 24.40 15.41
N ASN A 220 -9.16 24.86 14.59
CA ASN A 220 -9.11 26.24 14.08
C ASN A 220 -9.06 26.27 12.55
N GLY A 221 -10.22 26.29 11.89
CA GLY A 221 -10.31 26.55 10.45
C GLY A 221 -9.67 27.91 10.07
N SER A 222 -9.02 27.97 8.90
CA SER A 222 -8.31 29.16 8.42
C SER A 222 -9.28 30.29 8.01
N SER A 223 -9.08 31.50 8.56
CA SER A 223 -9.86 32.71 8.22
C SER A 223 -9.30 33.55 7.07
N ARG A 224 -8.23 33.11 6.38
CA ARG A 224 -7.59 33.89 5.30
C ARG A 224 -8.17 33.54 3.94
N ARG A 225 -8.61 34.59 3.22
CA ARG A 225 -9.15 34.50 1.85
C ARG A 225 -8.10 34.31 0.76
N ASN A 226 -6.85 34.68 1.01
CA ASN A 226 -5.76 34.63 0.02
C ASN A 226 -4.53 33.89 0.58
N PRO A 227 -3.77 33.18 -0.28
CA PRO A 227 -2.47 32.59 0.07
C PRO A 227 -1.45 33.66 0.47
N SER A 228 -0.47 33.31 1.31
CA SER A 228 0.70 34.17 1.53
C SER A 228 1.73 34.01 0.39
N ASP A 229 2.62 34.99 0.27
CA ASP A 229 3.63 35.06 -0.81
C ASP A 229 4.52 33.81 -0.89
N ALA A 230 4.81 33.19 0.26
CA ALA A 230 5.59 31.96 0.35
C ALA A 230 4.91 30.73 -0.28
N HIS A 231 3.59 30.78 -0.50
CA HIS A 231 2.81 29.64 -1.00
C HIS A 231 2.29 29.85 -2.43
N ALA A 232 2.34 31.08 -2.96
CA ALA A 232 1.76 31.45 -4.26
C ALA A 232 2.26 30.60 -5.44
N GLY A 233 3.55 30.23 -5.45
CA GLY A 233 4.15 29.42 -6.53
C GLY A 233 3.57 28.01 -6.61
N SER A 234 3.34 27.37 -5.47
CA SER A 234 2.80 26.01 -5.39
C SER A 234 1.32 25.95 -5.76
N VAL A 235 0.55 27.02 -5.48
CA VAL A 235 -0.86 27.13 -5.90
C VAL A 235 -0.97 27.16 -7.42
N LYS A 236 -0.15 27.99 -8.07
CA LYS A 236 -0.18 28.19 -9.53
C LYS A 236 0.20 26.90 -10.29
N LYS A 237 1.23 26.18 -9.83
CA LYS A 237 1.64 24.87 -10.39
C LYS A 237 0.49 23.84 -10.32
N ALA A 238 -0.36 23.90 -9.30
CA ALA A 238 -1.51 23.01 -9.13
C ALA A 238 -2.73 23.40 -10.00
N GLU A 239 -2.95 24.70 -10.20
CA GLU A 239 -3.98 25.22 -11.13
C GLU A 239 -3.65 24.93 -12.60
N ASP A 240 -2.38 25.13 -13.00
CA ASP A 240 -1.91 24.88 -14.37
C ASP A 240 -2.00 23.39 -14.75
N LYS A 241 -1.87 22.49 -13.77
CA LYS A 241 -2.04 21.03 -13.95
C LYS A 241 -3.52 20.59 -13.90
N GLY A 242 -4.47 21.52 -13.78
CA GLY A 242 -5.90 21.22 -13.70
C GLY A 242 -6.32 20.48 -12.42
N VAL A 243 -5.42 20.37 -11.44
CA VAL A 243 -5.67 19.71 -10.15
C VAL A 243 -6.52 20.60 -9.24
N MET A 244 -6.58 21.90 -9.54
CA MET A 244 -7.36 22.89 -8.80
C MET A 244 -8.16 23.80 -9.75
N SER A 245 -9.46 23.93 -9.51
CA SER A 245 -10.34 24.91 -10.14
C SER A 245 -11.39 25.44 -9.15
N GLY A 246 -11.46 26.77 -8.94
CA GLY A 246 -12.47 27.43 -8.10
C GLY A 246 -12.02 28.02 -6.75
N ARG A 247 -12.79 29.00 -6.24
CA ARG A 247 -12.47 29.76 -5.01
C ARG A 247 -12.98 29.04 -3.74
N PRO A 248 -12.18 28.88 -2.68
CA PRO A 248 -12.59 28.13 -1.48
C PRO A 248 -13.42 28.96 -0.50
N GLY A 249 -14.50 28.35 -0.01
CA GLY A 249 -15.24 28.79 1.17
C GLY A 249 -15.09 27.87 2.40
N GLU A 250 -14.48 26.67 2.30
CA GLU A 250 -14.29 25.73 3.42
C GLU A 250 -13.08 24.78 3.24
N TYR A 251 -12.58 24.27 4.38
CA TYR A 251 -11.55 23.22 4.66
C TYR A 251 -10.19 23.29 3.95
N LEU A 252 -9.22 22.53 4.50
CA LEU A 252 -7.77 22.56 4.27
C LEU A 252 -7.41 23.19 2.92
N THR A 253 -6.80 24.36 2.99
CA THR A 253 -6.74 25.19 1.81
C THR A 253 -5.85 24.52 0.78
N ARG A 254 -6.20 24.72 -0.48
CA ARG A 254 -5.55 24.14 -1.64
C ARG A 254 -4.03 24.30 -1.62
N GLU A 255 -3.57 25.39 -1.04
CA GLU A 255 -2.18 25.80 -0.88
C GLU A 255 -1.43 24.99 0.19
N GLN A 256 -2.14 24.57 1.23
CA GLN A 256 -1.61 23.74 2.32
C GLN A 256 -1.43 22.30 1.85
N LEU A 257 -2.39 21.77 1.09
CA LEU A 257 -2.25 20.44 0.47
C LEU A 257 -1.14 20.43 -0.57
N ALA A 258 -1.04 21.47 -1.40
CA ALA A 258 0.03 21.59 -2.39
C ALA A 258 1.43 21.65 -1.75
N SER A 259 1.60 22.40 -0.65
CA SER A 259 2.89 22.47 0.06
C SER A 259 3.28 21.13 0.71
N VAL A 260 2.31 20.36 1.18
CA VAL A 260 2.55 19.00 1.69
C VAL A 260 2.96 18.08 0.55
N LEU A 261 2.26 18.11 -0.59
CA LEU A 261 2.56 17.26 -1.74
C LEU A 261 3.93 17.58 -2.36
N ASP A 262 4.31 18.86 -2.44
CA ASP A 262 5.63 19.30 -2.94
C ASP A 262 6.76 18.84 -2.01
N ARG A 263 6.64 19.11 -0.71
CA ARG A 263 7.67 18.75 0.29
C ARG A 263 7.78 17.26 0.57
N THR A 264 6.79 16.48 0.16
CA THR A 264 6.82 15.01 0.24
C THR A 264 7.17 14.35 -1.09
N GLY A 265 7.55 15.12 -2.12
CA GLY A 265 7.99 14.60 -3.42
C GLY A 265 6.88 14.00 -4.27
N ASN A 266 5.61 14.36 -4.02
CA ASN A 266 4.44 13.83 -4.72
C ASN A 266 3.99 14.72 -5.90
N LEU A 267 4.78 15.74 -6.27
CA LEU A 267 4.49 16.65 -7.39
C LEU A 267 5.50 16.59 -8.54
N ASP A 268 6.56 15.80 -8.39
CA ASP A 268 7.65 15.57 -9.35
C ASP A 268 7.55 14.17 -9.98
#